data_AF-A0A4Y1WQU1-F1
#
_entry.id   AF-A0A4Y1WQU1-F1
#
_cell.length_a   1.000
_cell.length_b   1.000
_cell.length_c   1.000
_cell.angle_alpha   90.00
_cell.angle_beta   90.00
_cell.angle_gamma   90.00
#
_symmetry.space_group_name_H-M   'P 1'
#
loop_
_entity.id
_entity.type
_entity.pdbx_description
1 polymer ?
#
loop_
_entity_poly.entity_id
_entity_poly.type
_entity_poly.pdbx_seq_one_letter_code
_entity_poly.pdbx_strand_id
1 'polypeptide(L)' 'MHYSQEETEQHDGWSLFGYYLAPTNEFYRKILAPREFMEIVSPEEVRQEYAAILEKMLGQHR' A
#
# COMPACT_ATOMS: atom_id res chain seq x y z
N MET A 1 -13.94 3.89 2.58
CA MET A 1 -12.73 4.64 2.18
C MET A 1 -12.27 5.46 3.38
N HIS A 2 -10.95 5.68 3.55
CA HIS A 2 -10.42 6.48 4.65
C HIS A 2 -10.73 7.97 4.40
N TYR A 3 -11.04 8.74 5.45
CA TYR A 3 -11.50 10.12 5.29
C TYR A 3 -10.43 11.08 4.74
N SER A 4 -9.14 10.75 4.92
CA SER A 4 -8.01 11.53 4.40
C SER A 4 -7.55 11.09 3.01
N GLN A 5 -8.28 10.18 2.35
CA GLN A 5 -7.96 9.78 1.00
C GLN A 5 -8.19 10.95 0.05
N GLU A 6 -7.14 11.32 -0.68
CA GLU A 6 -7.16 12.37 -1.68
C GLU A 6 -6.58 11.83 -2.98
N GLU A 7 -7.28 12.00 -4.10
CA GLU A 7 -6.73 11.72 -5.43
C GLU A 7 -5.88 12.92 -5.87
N THR A 8 -4.56 12.74 -5.89
CA THR A 8 -3.61 13.84 -6.14
C THR A 8 -3.24 13.93 -7.62
N GLU A 9 -3.27 12.81 -8.34
CA GLU A 9 -3.00 12.75 -9.77
C GLU A 9 -3.89 11.71 -10.45
N GLN A 10 -4.29 11.99 -11.67
CA GLN A 10 -5.07 11.08 -12.51
C GLN A 10 -4.42 10.98 -13.88
N HIS A 11 -4.20 9.75 -14.33
CA HIS A 11 -3.60 9.42 -15.62
C HIS A 11 -4.44 8.35 -16.33
N ASP A 12 -4.14 8.10 -17.61
CA ASP A 12 -4.78 6.99 -18.31
C ASP A 12 -4.23 5.66 -17.77
N GLY A 13 -5.09 4.90 -17.10
CA GLY A 13 -4.77 3.59 -16.54
C GLY A 13 -4.33 3.55 -15.07
N TRP A 14 -4.10 4.69 -14.42
CA TRP A 14 -3.79 4.74 -12.97
C TRP A 14 -4.10 6.10 -12.34
N SER A 15 -4.30 6.11 -11.02
CA SER A 15 -4.47 7.31 -10.20
C SER A 15 -3.55 7.25 -8.98
N LEU A 16 -3.02 8.39 -8.58
CA LEU A 16 -2.25 8.53 -7.34
C LEU A 16 -3.18 8.95 -6.21
N PHE A 17 -3.13 8.21 -5.11
CA PHE A 17 -3.86 8.53 -3.90
C PHE A 17 -2.91 8.88 -2.75
N GLY A 18 -3.12 10.05 -2.16
CA GLY A 18 -2.49 10.47 -0.92
C GLY A 18 -3.35 10.10 0.29
N TYR A 19 -2.68 9.78 1.40
CA TYR A 19 -3.33 9.50 2.67
C TYR A 19 -2.58 10.18 3.82
N TYR A 20 -3.31 10.84 4.70
CA TYR A 20 -2.79 11.26 6.00
C TYR A 20 -3.27 10.28 7.08
N LEU A 21 -2.40 9.35 7.49
CA LEU A 21 -2.71 8.32 8.49
C LEU A 21 -1.45 7.85 9.22
N ALA A 22 -1.64 7.28 10.41
CA ALA A 22 -0.63 6.46 11.07
C ALA A 22 -0.82 5.01 10.61
N PRO A 23 0.15 4.40 9.89
CA PRO A 23 0.00 3.03 9.39
C PRO A 23 -0.22 2.05 10.55
N THR A 24 -1.19 1.16 10.39
CA THR A 24 -1.47 0.06 11.33
C THR A 24 -1.40 -1.27 10.61
N ASN A 25 -1.29 -2.38 11.35
CA ASN A 25 -1.35 -3.72 10.77
C ASN A 25 -2.63 -3.96 9.96
N GLU A 26 -3.75 -3.36 10.35
CA GLU A 26 -5.01 -3.46 9.60
C GLU A 26 -4.93 -2.70 8.26
N PHE A 27 -4.26 -1.55 8.24
CA PHE A 27 -4.01 -0.80 7.02
C PHE A 27 -3.21 -1.63 6.01
N TYR A 28 -2.08 -2.23 6.45
CA TYR A 28 -1.27 -3.10 5.59
C TYR A 28 -2.07 -4.27 5.00
N ARG A 29 -2.95 -4.91 5.79
CA ARG A 29 -3.83 -5.98 5.29
C ARG A 29 -4.80 -5.50 4.22
N LYS A 30 -5.36 -4.30 4.37
CA LYS A 30 -6.30 -3.72 3.40
C LYS A 30 -5.62 -3.39 2.08
N ILE A 31 -4.43 -2.80 2.14
CA ILE A 31 -3.68 -2.43 0.94
C ILE A 31 -2.99 -3.64 0.27
N LEU A 32 -2.87 -4.78 0.95
CA LEU A 32 -2.47 -6.06 0.33
C LEU A 32 -3.57 -6.70 -0.54
N ALA A 33 -4.85 -6.36 -0.30
CA ALA A 33 -5.97 -6.99 -0.99
C ALA A 33 -5.96 -6.81 -2.53
N PRO A 34 -5.57 -5.65 -3.08
CA PRO A 34 -5.43 -5.44 -4.52
C PRO A 34 -4.22 -6.14 -5.15
N ARG A 35 -3.29 -6.71 -4.37
CA ARG A 35 -2.10 -7.43 -4.86
C ARG A 35 -1.27 -6.59 -5.85
N GLU A 36 -1.15 -7.06 -7.10
CA GLU A 36 -0.36 -6.45 -8.18
C GLU A 36 -0.99 -5.20 -8.80
N PHE A 37 -2.24 -4.86 -8.45
CA PHE A 37 -2.96 -3.70 -8.98
C PHE A 37 -2.70 -2.41 -8.19
N MET A 38 -1.77 -2.42 -7.23
CA MET A 38 -1.47 -1.27 -6.39
C MET A 38 0.00 -1.28 -5.97
N GLU A 39 0.62 -0.09 -5.98
CA GLU A 39 1.97 0.15 -5.51
C GLU A 39 1.97 1.24 -4.44
N ILE A 40 2.85 1.11 -3.44
CA ILE A 40 3.13 2.19 -2.49
C ILE A 40 4.28 3.02 -3.07
N VAL A 41 4.03 4.28 -3.41
CA VAL A 41 5.05 5.16 -4.00
C VAL A 41 5.94 5.80 -2.92
N SER A 42 5.34 6.23 -1.81
CA SER A 42 6.01 6.88 -0.68
C SER A 42 5.16 6.79 0.60
N PRO A 43 5.74 7.00 1.80
CA PRO A 43 7.19 7.16 2.06
C PRO A 43 7.96 5.83 2.00
N GLU A 44 9.28 5.90 1.94
CA GLU A 44 10.18 4.75 1.77
C GLU A 44 10.01 3.73 2.90
N GLU A 45 9.84 4.18 4.13
CA GLU A 45 9.72 3.32 5.30
C GLU A 45 8.49 2.41 5.19
N VAL A 46 7.38 2.94 4.68
CA VAL A 46 6.13 2.18 4.48
C VAL A 46 6.29 1.18 3.34
N ARG A 47 7.00 1.54 2.26
CA ARG A 47 7.35 0.61 1.18
C ARG A 47 8.18 -0.57 1.69
N GLN A 48 9.18 -0.30 2.52
CA GLN A 48 10.06 -1.34 3.07
C GLN A 48 9.29 -2.27 4.01
N GLU A 49 8.41 -1.73 4.85
CA GLU A 49 7.56 -2.55 5.72
C GLU A 49 6.63 -3.45 4.89
N TYR A 50 6.01 -2.91 3.84
CA TYR A 50 5.18 -3.68 2.91
C TYR A 50 5.96 -4.80 2.20
N ALA A 51 7.16 -4.51 1.69
CA ALA A 51 8.04 -5.50 1.09
C ALA A 51 8.41 -6.62 2.09
N ALA A 52 8.76 -6.27 3.32
CA ALA A 52 9.09 -7.24 4.37
C ALA A 52 7.89 -8.14 4.73
N ILE A 53 6.66 -7.62 4.69
CA ILE A 53 5.45 -8.43 4.87
C ILE A 53 5.30 -9.44 3.73
N LEU A 54 5.47 -9.01 2.48
CA LEU A 54 5.41 -9.90 1.32
C LEU A 54 6.49 -10.98 1.38
N GLU A 55 7.73 -10.63 1.69
CA GLU A 55 8.83 -11.59 1.84
C GLU A 55 8.54 -12.66 2.90
N LYS A 56 7.99 -12.26 4.05
CA LYS A 56 7.55 -13.21 5.09
C LYS A 56 6.46 -14.16 4.58
N MET A 57 5.49 -13.64 3.82
CA MET A 57 4.43 -14.47 3.23
C MET A 57 5.02 -15.46 2.21
N LEU A 58 5.93 -15.03 1.34
CA LEU A 58 6.61 -15.91 0.40
C LEU A 58 7.44 -16.99 1.12
N GLY A 59 8.12 -16.63 2.21
CA GLY A 59 8.92 -17.55 3.02
C GLY A 59 8.09 -18.62 3.74
N GLN A 60 6.82 -18.35 4.06
CA GLN A 60 5.90 -19.32 4.67
C GLN A 60 5.36 -20.37 3.69
N HIS A 61 5.51 -20.15 2.39
CA HIS A 61 5.04 -21.04 1.33
C HIS A 61 6.19 -21.83 0.64
N ARG A 62 7.40 -21.79 1.22
CA ARG A 62 8.55 -22.64 0.84
C ARG A 62 8.69 -23.80 1.80
#